data_AF-A0A4Q2U0Y4-F1
#
_entry.id   AF-A0A4Q2U0Y4-F1
#
_cell.length_a   1.000
_cell.length_b   1.000
_cell.length_c   1.000
_cell.angle_alpha   90.00
_cell.angle_beta   90.00
_cell.angle_gamma   90.00
#
_symmetry.space_group_name_H-M   'P 1'
#
loop_
_entity.id
_entity.type
_entity.pdbx_description
1 polymer ?
#
loop_
_entity_poly.entity_id
_entity_poly.type
_entity_poly.pdbx_seq_one_letter_code
_entity_poly.pdbx_strand_id
1 'polypeptide(L)' 'MKAASDADFDQAYLSTQLTGHQQTVALFDDYAKHGPEGEVRDTAKALLPTLRMHLAHIEELTDK' A
#
# COMPACT_ATOMS: atom_id res chain seq x y z
N MET A 1 16.16 -24.45 12.15
CA MET A 1 14.71 -24.59 11.88
C MET A 1 13.95 -23.31 12.22
N LYS A 2 14.08 -22.73 13.42
CA LYS A 2 13.40 -21.47 13.79
C LYS A 2 13.66 -20.28 12.85
N ALA A 3 14.92 -19.99 12.52
CA ALA A 3 15.28 -18.87 11.63
C ALA A 3 14.76 -18.99 10.19
N ALA A 4 14.55 -20.21 9.68
CA ALA A 4 13.97 -20.41 8.34
C ALA A 4 12.47 -20.05 8.36
N SER A 5 11.76 -20.44 9.42
CA SER A 5 10.35 -20.06 9.61
C SER A 5 10.15 -18.56 9.80
N ASP A 6 11.09 -17.88 10.46
CA ASP A 6 11.05 -16.42 10.62
C ASP A 6 11.25 -15.72 9.26
N ALA A 7 12.20 -16.18 8.43
CA ALA A 7 12.41 -15.64 7.08
C ALA A 7 11.22 -15.92 6.13
N ASP A 8 10.63 -17.11 6.20
CA ASP A 8 9.43 -17.46 5.43
C ASP A 8 8.24 -16.57 5.82
N PHE A 9 8.12 -16.26 7.11
CA PHE A 9 7.11 -15.34 7.62
C PHE A 9 7.34 -13.91 7.12
N ASP A 10 8.58 -13.40 7.20
CA ASP A 10 8.92 -12.05 6.74
C ASP A 10 8.58 -11.88 5.25
N GLN A 11 8.92 -12.86 4.41
CA GLN A 11 8.60 -12.85 2.98
C GLN A 11 7.09 -12.86 2.71
N ALA A 12 6.34 -13.71 3.42
CA ALA A 12 4.88 -13.75 3.29
C ALA A 12 4.22 -12.45 3.75
N TYR A 13 4.75 -11.85 4.82
CA TYR A 13 4.29 -10.56 5.35
C TYR A 13 4.55 -9.44 4.33
N LEU A 14 5.77 -9.32 3.81
CA LEU A 14 6.14 -8.29 2.83
C LEU A 14 5.30 -8.40 1.55
N SER A 15 5.11 -9.61 1.03
CA SER A 15 4.26 -9.87 -0.16
C SER A 15 2.80 -9.44 0.06
N THR A 16 2.25 -9.73 1.23
CA THR A 16 0.89 -9.32 1.61
C THR A 16 0.79 -7.80 1.73
N GLN A 17 1.79 -7.17 2.35
CA GLN A 17 1.83 -5.72 2.52
C GLN A 17 1.97 -5.01 1.19
N LEU A 18 2.84 -5.47 0.28
CA LEU A 18 2.99 -4.90 -1.05
C LEU A 18 1.66 -4.91 -1.80
N THR A 19 0.98 -6.07 -1.83
CA THR A 19 -0.33 -6.21 -2.47
C THR A 19 -1.38 -5.26 -1.87
N GLY A 20 -1.47 -5.21 -0.53
CA GLY A 20 -2.43 -4.35 0.17
C GLY A 20 -2.20 -2.86 -0.08
N HIS A 21 -0.94 -2.42 -0.13
CA HIS A 21 -0.61 -1.02 -0.40
C HIS A 21 -0.90 -0.64 -1.85
N GLN A 22 -0.59 -1.50 -2.81
CA GLN A 22 -0.92 -1.29 -4.23
C GLN A 22 -2.45 -1.16 -4.43
N GLN A 23 -3.22 -2.07 -3.84
CA GLN A 23 -4.69 -2.04 -3.90
C GLN A 23 -5.27 -0.77 -3.26
N THR A 24 -4.71 -0.36 -2.11
CA THR A 24 -5.16 0.85 -1.41
C THR A 24 -4.86 2.11 -2.23
N VAL A 25 -3.66 2.24 -2.81
CA VAL A 25 -3.31 3.36 -3.69
C VAL A 25 -4.24 3.39 -4.90
N ALA A 26 -4.51 2.25 -5.53
CA ALA A 26 -5.40 2.17 -6.68
C ALA A 26 -6.84 2.61 -6.33
N LEU A 27 -7.38 2.15 -5.20
CA LEU A 27 -8.72 2.52 -4.73
C LEU A 27 -8.85 4.03 -4.47
N PHE A 28 -7.85 4.61 -3.80
CA PHE A 28 -7.86 6.04 -3.48
C PHE A 28 -7.66 6.90 -4.72
N ASP A 29 -6.81 6.46 -5.66
CA ASP A 29 -6.55 7.17 -6.92
C ASP A 29 -7.79 7.16 -7.82
N ASP A 30 -8.47 6.01 -7.92
CA ASP A 30 -9.73 5.88 -8.64
C ASP A 30 -10.81 6.80 -8.05
N TYR A 31 -11.03 6.75 -6.73
CA TYR A 31 -12.04 7.58 -6.07
C TYR A 31 -11.70 9.07 -6.17
N ALA A 32 -10.42 9.45 -6.04
CA ALA A 32 -9.97 10.83 -6.20
C ALA A 32 -10.26 11.39 -7.61
N LYS A 33 -10.20 10.55 -8.64
CA LYS A 33 -10.41 10.92 -10.06
C LYS A 33 -11.88 10.87 -10.48
N HIS A 34 -12.61 9.85 -10.04
CA HIS A 34 -13.92 9.49 -10.59
C HIS A 34 -15.05 9.56 -9.56
N GLY A 35 -14.73 9.66 -8.27
CA GLY A 35 -15.72 9.79 -7.20
C GLY A 35 -16.51 11.10 -7.26
N PRO A 36 -17.72 11.14 -6.66
CA PRO A 36 -18.51 12.36 -6.52
C PRO A 36 -17.73 13.47 -5.82
N GLU A 37 -18.01 14.72 -6.17
CA GLU A 37 -17.43 15.86 -5.46
C GLU A 37 -17.90 15.91 -4.00
N GLY A 38 -16.99 16.29 -3.10
CA GLY A 38 -17.28 16.38 -1.68
C GLY A 38 -16.14 15.85 -0.82
N GLU A 39 -16.38 15.84 0.48
CA GLU A 39 -15.37 15.57 1.51
C GLU A 39 -14.65 14.23 1.33
N VAL A 40 -15.35 13.19 0.88
CA VAL A 40 -14.74 11.87 0.67
C VAL A 40 -13.71 11.91 -0.47
N ARG A 41 -14.00 12.64 -1.57
CA ARG A 41 -13.06 12.77 -2.71
C ARG A 41 -11.86 13.61 -2.32
N ASP A 42 -12.09 14.66 -1.54
CA ASP A 42 -11.02 15.54 -1.06
C ASP A 42 -10.12 14.81 -0.05
N THR A 43 -10.71 14.01 0.82
CA THR A 43 -9.97 13.12 1.74
C THR A 43 -9.15 12.09 0.97
N ALA A 44 -9.71 11.46 -0.07
CA ALA A 44 -8.97 10.52 -0.92
C ALA A 44 -7.75 11.19 -1.56
N LYS A 45 -7.93 12.40 -2.12
CA LYS A 45 -6.83 13.20 -2.68
C LYS A 45 -5.76 13.56 -1.64
N ALA A 46 -6.18 13.95 -0.44
CA ALA A 46 -5.27 14.37 0.62
C ALA A 46 -4.41 13.22 1.17
N LEU A 47 -4.92 11.98 1.17
CA LEU A 47 -4.21 10.81 1.67
C LEU A 47 -3.29 10.15 0.64
N LEU A 48 -3.53 10.37 -0.66
CA LEU A 48 -2.74 9.77 -1.75
C LEU A 48 -1.21 9.95 -1.62
N PRO A 49 -0.67 11.13 -1.24
CA PRO A 49 0.77 11.28 -1.07
C PRO A 49 1.35 10.33 -0.02
N THR A 50 0.70 10.20 1.14
CA THR A 50 1.14 9.28 2.21
C THR A 50 1.03 7.82 1.79
N LEU A 51 -0.07 7.45 1.13
CA LEU A 51 -0.27 6.08 0.64
C LEU A 51 0.79 5.68 -0.41
N ARG A 52 1.16 6.60 -1.32
CA ARG A 52 2.24 6.38 -2.29
C ARG A 52 3.60 6.30 -1.62
N MET A 53 3.86 7.09 -0.58
CA MET A 53 5.08 6.99 0.22
C MET A 53 5.18 5.62 0.91
N HIS A 54 4.09 5.12 1.50
CA HIS A 54 4.07 3.79 2.10
C HIS A 54 4.30 2.69 1.06
N LEU A 55 3.67 2.80 -0.13
CA LEU A 55 3.90 1.87 -1.24
C LEU A 55 5.37 1.83 -1.65
N ALA A 56 6.00 2.99 -1.86
CA ALA A 56 7.42 3.05 -2.22
C ALA A 56 8.32 2.41 -1.15
N HIS A 57 7.97 2.57 0.14
CA HIS A 57 8.73 1.95 1.22
C HIS A 57 8.62 0.41 1.22
N ILE A 58 7.42 -0.14 1.00
CA ILE A 58 7.25 -1.59 0.96
C ILE A 58 7.86 -2.22 -0.29
N GLU A 59 7.85 -1.52 -1.43
CA GLU A 59 8.59 -1.91 -2.63
C GLU A 59 10.09 -2.03 -2.32
N GLU A 60 10.68 -1.02 -1.66
CA GLU A 60 12.10 -1.05 -1.26
C GLU A 60 12.44 -2.19 -0.28
N LEU A 61 11.51 -2.57 0.60
CA LEU A 61 11.71 -3.69 1.53
C LEU A 61 11.57 -5.05 0.85
N THR A 62 10.78 -5.15 -0.22
CA THR A 62 10.55 -6.41 -0.96
C THR A 62 11.64 -6.68 -1.99
N ASP A 63 12.27 -5.63 -2.53
CA ASP A 63 13.37 -5.74 -3.50
C ASP A 63 14.73 -6.10 -2.86
N LYS A 64 14.79 -6.18 -1.52
CA LYS A 64 15.99 -6.55 -0.74
C LYS A 64 16.05 -8.04 -0.45
#